data_AF-A0A2M7DQ20-F1
#
_entry.id   AF-A0A2M7DQ20-F1
#
_cell.length_a   1.000
_cell.length_b   1.000
_cell.length_c   1.000
_cell.angle_alpha   90.00
_cell.angle_beta   90.00
_cell.angle_gamma   90.00
#
_symmetry.space_group_name_H-M   'P 1'
#
loop_
_entity.id
_entity.type
_entity.pdbx_description
1 polymer ?
#
loop_
_entity_poly.entity_id
_entity_poly.type
_entity_poly.pdbx_seq_one_letter_code
_entity_poly.pdbx_strand_id
1 'polypeptide(L)'
;MKFILGKKIEMAQIWQGDKVAAVTKVEAGPCVIAQIKGKTKDGYEAMQIGFGAKKEKNIKKPQIGHMKKISTQAIASAIGGKGSVSGGKKNLKYLREFRIDNINKDLKVGDIINVSTFALNDVINVSGISKGKGFQGVVKRFKLSGAPATHGNKDQLRMTGSIGSSGPAHVFKNRRMPGRMGGDKKTISNLKIINIDAPNNLLYIKGAVPGIKGGLLLITGDGELKVEKISPESNARENKKAGNQASKDLAKNQVGKDRFANLAQEIKDKISQPRIIKSINILEEKNNLDLVSMIAKVINKEIEYSQLKNHLMEFYNFDEAKAGELDKELKEKVFIEVSDYLQ
;
A
#
# COMPACT_ATOMS: atom_id res chain seq x y z
N MET A 1 -22.72 4.10 13.27
CA MET A 1 -22.81 3.62 11.87
C MET A 1 -21.56 2.83 11.52
N LYS A 2 -21.73 1.73 10.79
CA LYS A 2 -20.64 0.92 10.22
C LYS A 2 -20.34 1.44 8.82
N PHE A 3 -19.07 1.49 8.45
CA PHE A 3 -18.70 1.82 7.07
C PHE A 3 -17.34 1.24 6.71
N ILE A 4 -17.15 0.95 5.44
CA ILE A 4 -15.89 0.48 4.89
C ILE A 4 -15.79 0.87 3.40
N LEU A 5 -14.56 1.03 2.93
CA LEU A 5 -14.31 1.14 1.49
C LEU A 5 -13.98 -0.24 0.92
N GLY A 6 -14.44 -0.47 -0.29
CA GLY A 6 -14.14 -1.72 -0.98
C GLY A 6 -13.98 -1.57 -2.48
N LYS A 7 -13.51 -2.64 -3.10
CA LYS A 7 -13.34 -2.78 -4.54
C LYS A 7 -14.23 -3.90 -5.03
N LYS A 8 -15.08 -3.58 -6.02
CA LYS A 8 -15.91 -4.59 -6.67
C LYS A 8 -15.01 -5.59 -7.40
N ILE A 9 -15.11 -6.89 -7.11
CA ILE A 9 -14.39 -7.92 -7.86
C ILE A 9 -15.30 -8.45 -8.95
N GLU A 10 -16.21 -9.37 -8.64
CA GLU A 10 -17.06 -10.03 -9.62
C GLU A 10 -18.38 -10.48 -9.00
N MET A 11 -19.27 -10.98 -9.85
CA MET A 11 -20.51 -11.58 -9.40
C MET A 11 -20.35 -13.10 -9.42
N ALA A 12 -20.89 -13.74 -8.40
CA ALA A 12 -20.91 -15.17 -8.23
C ALA A 12 -22.29 -15.59 -7.72
N GLN A 13 -22.48 -16.89 -7.55
CA GLN A 13 -23.65 -17.45 -6.90
C GLN A 13 -23.21 -18.29 -5.71
N ILE A 14 -23.95 -18.21 -4.61
CA ILE A 14 -23.74 -19.03 -3.41
C ILE A 14 -25.00 -19.84 -3.18
N TRP A 15 -24.83 -21.14 -2.98
CA TRP A 15 -25.91 -22.04 -2.58
C TRP A 15 -26.14 -21.92 -1.06
N GLN A 16 -27.40 -21.74 -0.67
CA GLN A 16 -27.86 -21.76 0.72
C GLN A 16 -28.91 -22.87 0.83
N GLY A 17 -28.45 -24.10 1.06
CA GLY A 17 -29.29 -25.29 0.90
C GLY A 17 -29.85 -25.34 -0.52
N ASP A 18 -31.17 -25.40 -0.65
CA ASP A 18 -31.86 -25.53 -1.94
C ASP A 18 -32.02 -24.21 -2.72
N LYS A 19 -31.58 -23.08 -2.16
CA LYS A 19 -31.74 -21.75 -2.78
C LYS A 19 -30.41 -21.22 -3.31
N VAL A 20 -30.43 -20.69 -4.53
CA VAL A 20 -29.28 -19.98 -5.12
C VAL A 20 -29.42 -18.48 -4.89
N ALA A 21 -28.41 -17.87 -4.25
CA ALA A 21 -28.33 -16.43 -4.10
C ALA A 21 -27.25 -15.84 -5.01
N ALA A 22 -27.65 -14.93 -5.91
CA ALA A 22 -26.70 -14.11 -6.67
C ALA A 22 -26.02 -13.11 -5.73
N VAL A 23 -24.68 -13.10 -5.74
CA VAL A 23 -23.85 -12.28 -4.87
C VAL A 23 -22.82 -11.49 -5.67
N THR A 24 -22.49 -10.30 -5.18
CA THR A 24 -21.30 -9.56 -5.62
C THR A 24 -20.21 -9.74 -4.58
N LYS A 25 -19.05 -10.24 -5.03
CA LYS A 25 -17.81 -10.33 -4.27
C LYS A 25 -17.12 -8.97 -4.24
N VAL A 26 -16.88 -8.46 -3.04
CA VAL A 26 -16.23 -7.16 -2.80
C VAL A 26 -15.04 -7.35 -1.88
N GLU A 27 -13.86 -6.90 -2.31
CA GLU A 27 -12.68 -6.78 -1.45
C GLU A 27 -12.84 -5.52 -0.60
N ALA A 28 -13.15 -5.68 0.68
CA ALA A 28 -13.46 -4.59 1.59
C ALA A 28 -12.40 -4.52 2.68
N GLY A 29 -11.57 -3.47 2.64
CA GLY A 29 -10.47 -3.31 3.58
C GLY A 29 -9.22 -4.16 3.27
N PRO A 30 -8.16 -3.98 4.06
CA PRO A 30 -8.11 -3.16 5.28
C PRO A 30 -8.18 -1.66 4.95
N CYS A 31 -8.96 -0.90 5.71
CA CYS A 31 -9.09 0.56 5.56
C CYS A 31 -8.44 1.27 6.73
N VAL A 32 -7.67 2.34 6.48
CA VAL A 32 -6.96 3.08 7.55
C VAL A 32 -7.64 4.42 7.80
N ILE A 33 -7.80 4.79 9.07
CA ILE A 33 -8.26 6.12 9.46
C ILE A 33 -7.16 7.14 9.18
N ALA A 34 -7.41 8.04 8.23
CA ALA A 34 -6.46 9.06 7.79
C ALA A 34 -6.59 10.37 8.59
N GLN A 35 -7.80 10.77 8.92
CA GLN A 35 -8.08 11.98 9.68
C GLN A 35 -9.43 11.86 10.39
N ILE A 36 -9.50 12.40 11.59
CA ILE A 36 -10.74 12.59 12.35
C ILE A 36 -11.03 14.09 12.35
N LYS A 37 -12.22 14.48 11.89
CA LYS A 37 -12.69 15.87 11.82
C LYS A 37 -13.69 16.13 12.92
N GLY A 38 -13.57 17.27 13.60
CA GLY A 38 -14.42 17.65 14.72
C GLY A 38 -15.18 18.96 14.47
N LYS A 39 -16.29 19.17 15.19
CA LYS A 39 -17.17 20.35 15.00
C LYS A 39 -16.43 21.68 15.16
N THR A 40 -15.51 21.79 16.12
CA THR A 40 -14.83 23.06 16.44
C THR A 40 -13.86 23.53 15.37
N LYS A 41 -13.09 22.63 14.75
CA LYS A 41 -12.09 22.98 13.72
C LYS A 41 -12.63 22.90 12.30
N ASP A 42 -13.48 21.92 12.01
CA ASP A 42 -13.91 21.58 10.65
C ASP A 42 -15.38 21.93 10.38
N GLY A 43 -16.16 22.31 11.40
CA GLY A 43 -17.59 22.65 11.29
C GLY A 43 -18.54 21.44 11.23
N TYR A 44 -18.02 20.22 11.18
CA TYR A 44 -18.81 18.97 11.20
C TYR A 44 -17.99 17.79 11.72
N GLU A 45 -18.67 16.73 12.13
CA GLU A 45 -18.03 15.47 12.54
C GLU A 45 -17.97 14.51 11.37
N ALA A 46 -16.75 14.05 11.07
CA ALA A 46 -16.53 13.05 10.04
C ALA A 46 -15.21 12.32 10.25
N MET A 47 -15.17 11.12 9.68
CA MET A 47 -13.96 10.32 9.60
C MET A 47 -13.54 10.16 8.15
N GLN A 48 -12.29 10.51 7.87
CA GLN A 48 -11.65 10.24 6.59
C GLN A 48 -10.93 8.90 6.68
N ILE A 49 -11.30 7.97 5.80
CA ILE A 49 -10.64 6.67 5.67
C ILE A 49 -10.00 6.51 4.30
N GLY A 50 -8.90 5.76 4.29
CA GLY A 50 -8.14 5.46 3.09
C GLY A 50 -8.13 3.98 2.74
N PHE A 51 -8.09 3.71 1.43
CA PHE A 51 -8.16 2.36 0.88
C PHE A 51 -7.35 2.21 -0.41
N GLY A 52 -6.77 1.02 -0.58
CA GLY A 52 -6.02 0.59 -1.76
C GLY A 52 -4.61 1.19 -1.84
N ALA A 53 -3.77 0.59 -2.68
CA ALA A 53 -2.37 0.97 -2.82
C ALA A 53 -2.09 1.79 -4.09
N LYS A 54 -1.23 2.80 -3.97
CA LYS A 54 -0.68 3.58 -5.09
C LYS A 54 0.80 3.90 -4.82
N LYS A 55 1.65 3.73 -5.84
CA LYS A 55 3.09 4.06 -5.74
C LYS A 55 3.26 5.55 -5.43
N GLU A 56 4.17 5.90 -4.52
CA GLU A 56 4.41 7.28 -4.09
C GLU A 56 4.68 8.23 -5.27
N LYS A 57 5.45 7.79 -6.28
CA LYS A 57 5.73 8.58 -7.49
C LYS A 57 4.48 9.01 -8.28
N ASN A 58 3.36 8.31 -8.12
CA ASN A 58 2.10 8.62 -8.79
C ASN A 58 1.15 9.46 -7.91
N ILE A 59 1.63 9.95 -6.76
CA ILE A 59 0.86 10.76 -5.81
C ILE A 59 1.45 12.17 -5.76
N LYS A 60 0.57 13.16 -5.73
CA LYS A 60 0.99 14.57 -5.66
C LYS A 60 1.60 14.87 -4.29
N LYS A 61 2.64 15.70 -4.24
CA LYS A 61 3.35 16.08 -3.00
C LYS A 61 2.42 16.52 -1.84
N PRO A 62 1.36 17.32 -2.05
CA PRO A 62 0.44 17.71 -0.95
C PRO A 62 -0.30 16.51 -0.33
N GLN A 63 -0.68 15.53 -1.15
CA GLN A 63 -1.35 14.32 -0.66
C GLN A 63 -0.38 13.46 0.16
N ILE A 64 0.89 13.38 -0.25
CA ILE A 64 1.95 12.73 0.53
C ILE A 64 2.10 13.44 1.88
N GLY A 65 2.18 14.78 1.89
CA GLY A 65 2.23 15.57 3.12
C GLY A 65 1.07 15.31 4.07
N HIS A 66 -0.16 15.21 3.54
CA HIS A 66 -1.34 14.86 4.33
C HIS A 66 -1.23 13.48 4.98
N MET A 67 -0.74 12.48 4.22
CA MET A 67 -0.60 11.10 4.70
C MET A 67 0.60 10.87 5.61
N LYS A 68 1.57 11.79 5.70
CA LYS A 68 2.74 11.65 6.60
C LYS A 68 2.37 11.53 8.08
N LYS A 69 1.20 12.06 8.47
CA LYS A 69 0.69 11.98 9.86
C LYS A 69 0.21 10.58 10.24
N ILE A 70 -0.05 9.73 9.24
CA ILE A 70 -0.48 8.35 9.42
C ILE A 70 0.78 7.50 9.56
N SER A 71 0.79 6.56 10.51
CA SER A 71 1.96 5.69 10.67
C SER A 71 2.22 4.87 9.40
N THR A 72 3.49 4.77 9.01
CA THR A 72 3.93 3.96 7.87
C THR A 72 3.55 2.48 8.05
N GLN A 73 3.51 2.01 9.30
CA GLN A 73 3.01 0.68 9.67
C GLN A 73 1.52 0.50 9.35
N ALA A 74 0.66 1.46 9.66
CA ALA A 74 -0.76 1.40 9.33
C ALA A 74 -0.99 1.38 7.82
N ILE A 75 -0.20 2.15 7.07
CA ILE A 75 -0.26 2.14 5.61
C ILE A 75 0.21 0.79 5.05
N ALA A 76 1.25 0.18 5.64
CA ALA A 76 1.77 -1.11 5.21
C ALA A 76 0.79 -2.27 5.48
N SER A 77 0.15 -2.29 6.65
CA SER A 77 -0.87 -3.30 6.99
C SER A 77 -2.09 -3.22 6.08
N ALA A 78 -2.53 -2.00 5.70
CA ALA A 78 -3.64 -1.81 4.76
C ALA A 78 -3.35 -2.28 3.32
N ILE A 79 -2.07 -2.34 2.94
CA ILE A 79 -1.63 -2.60 1.57
C ILE A 79 -1.30 -4.09 1.35
N GLY A 80 -1.44 -4.93 2.38
CA GLY A 80 -1.30 -6.39 2.26
C GLY A 80 0.14 -6.86 2.00
N GLY A 81 1.15 -6.08 2.37
CA GLY A 81 2.55 -6.43 2.17
C GLY A 81 3.23 -6.93 3.44
N LYS A 82 3.54 -8.24 3.54
CA LYS A 82 4.56 -8.81 4.44
C LYS A 82 5.98 -8.49 3.94
N GLY A 83 6.24 -7.26 3.52
CA GLY A 83 7.51 -6.88 2.91
C GLY A 83 8.01 -5.59 3.55
N SER A 84 9.19 -5.69 4.16
CA SER A 84 10.06 -4.55 4.43
C SER A 84 10.02 -3.58 3.25
N VAL A 85 10.02 -2.29 3.56
CA VAL A 85 9.98 -1.17 2.63
C VAL A 85 11.28 -1.14 1.80
N SER A 86 11.48 -2.11 0.91
CA SER A 86 12.63 -2.23 -0.01
C SER A 86 12.22 -2.07 -1.47
N GLY A 87 10.92 -1.93 -1.77
CA GLY A 87 10.40 -1.87 -3.14
C GLY A 87 9.38 -0.75 -3.37
N GLY A 88 9.78 0.51 -3.14
CA GLY A 88 9.00 1.71 -3.42
C GLY A 88 7.87 1.96 -2.42
N LYS A 89 7.92 3.08 -1.68
CA LYS A 89 6.88 3.51 -0.75
C LYS A 89 5.50 3.48 -1.43
N LYS A 90 4.59 2.64 -0.91
CA LYS A 90 3.20 2.57 -1.34
C LYS A 90 2.37 3.37 -0.35
N ASN A 91 1.49 4.21 -0.87
CA ASN A 91 0.59 5.08 -0.12
C ASN A 91 -0.87 4.76 -0.49
N LEU A 92 -1.82 5.35 0.23
CA LEU A 92 -3.25 5.10 0.04
C LEU A 92 -3.73 5.68 -1.31
N LYS A 93 -4.51 4.89 -2.06
CA LYS A 93 -5.02 5.28 -3.40
C LYS A 93 -6.26 6.16 -3.31
N TYR A 94 -7.19 5.80 -2.44
CA TYR A 94 -8.46 6.49 -2.27
C TYR A 94 -8.56 7.03 -0.86
N LEU A 95 -9.06 8.26 -0.71
CA LEU A 95 -9.47 8.86 0.56
C LEU A 95 -10.94 9.25 0.43
N ARG A 96 -11.77 8.84 1.39
CA ARG A 96 -13.20 9.17 1.44
C ARG A 96 -13.61 9.51 2.86
N GLU A 97 -14.58 10.39 2.97
CA GLU A 97 -15.13 10.84 4.25
C GLU A 97 -16.50 10.21 4.49
N PHE A 98 -16.74 9.83 5.74
CA PHE A 98 -18.02 9.40 6.25
C PHE A 98 -18.40 10.34 7.38
N ARG A 99 -19.58 10.94 7.29
CA ARG A 99 -20.13 11.78 8.37
C ARG A 99 -20.60 10.87 9.50
N ILE A 100 -20.31 11.24 10.73
CA ILE A 100 -20.65 10.47 11.93
C ILE A 100 -21.28 11.42 12.92
N ASP A 101 -22.36 11.02 13.58
CA ASP A 101 -23.09 11.91 14.49
C ASP A 101 -22.39 12.07 15.86
N ASN A 102 -21.75 11.00 16.32
CA ASN A 102 -20.93 10.96 17.54
C ASN A 102 -19.63 10.22 17.29
N ILE A 103 -18.50 10.94 17.34
CA ILE A 103 -17.17 10.31 17.28
C ILE A 103 -16.88 9.65 18.63
N ASN A 104 -16.70 8.33 18.61
CA ASN A 104 -16.26 7.61 19.80
C ASN A 104 -14.83 8.06 20.16
N LYS A 105 -14.60 8.50 21.41
CA LYS A 105 -13.34 9.15 21.84
C LYS A 105 -12.11 8.23 21.71
N ASP A 106 -12.34 6.92 21.59
CA ASP A 106 -11.30 5.90 21.54
C ASP A 106 -10.66 5.70 20.17
N LEU A 107 -11.17 6.36 19.13
CA LEU A 107 -10.69 6.23 17.75
C LEU A 107 -9.50 7.16 17.49
N LYS A 108 -8.42 6.60 16.95
CA LYS A 108 -7.19 7.34 16.65
C LYS A 108 -6.88 7.31 15.15
N VAL A 109 -6.10 8.28 14.70
CA VAL A 109 -5.55 8.26 13.33
C VAL A 109 -4.56 7.10 13.22
N GLY A 110 -4.66 6.32 12.14
CA GLY A 110 -3.83 5.13 11.90
C GLY A 110 -4.50 3.80 12.27
N ASP A 111 -5.63 3.84 12.97
CA ASP A 111 -6.43 2.67 13.29
C ASP A 111 -6.99 1.99 12.02
N ILE A 112 -7.18 0.66 12.07
CA ILE A 112 -7.57 -0.17 10.93
C ILE A 112 -9.02 -0.65 11.08
N ILE A 113 -9.77 -0.53 9.99
CA ILE A 113 -11.14 -1.01 9.85
C ILE A 113 -11.14 -2.20 8.89
N ASN A 114 -11.56 -3.35 9.41
CA ASN A 114 -11.65 -4.61 8.69
C ASN A 114 -13.10 -5.04 8.47
N VAL A 115 -13.26 -6.10 7.69
CA VAL A 115 -14.57 -6.71 7.37
C VAL A 115 -15.30 -7.21 8.63
N SER A 116 -14.56 -7.54 9.69
CA SER A 116 -15.07 -7.96 11.01
C SER A 116 -16.06 -6.98 11.66
N THR A 117 -16.12 -5.74 11.16
CA THR A 117 -17.14 -4.75 11.54
C THR A 117 -18.57 -5.22 11.21
N PHE A 118 -18.74 -5.96 10.13
CA PHE A 118 -20.03 -6.44 9.67
C PHE A 118 -20.33 -7.84 10.20
N ALA A 119 -21.61 -8.13 10.38
CA ALA A 119 -22.10 -9.46 10.72
C ALA A 119 -22.88 -10.08 9.54
N LEU A 120 -23.08 -11.40 9.60
CA LEU A 120 -23.92 -12.10 8.62
C LEU A 120 -25.35 -11.56 8.69
N ASN A 121 -25.99 -11.43 7.53
CA ASN A 121 -27.33 -10.85 7.36
C ASN A 121 -27.48 -9.36 7.71
N ASP A 122 -26.39 -8.64 7.99
CA ASP A 122 -26.44 -7.17 8.13
C ASP A 122 -27.02 -6.53 6.87
N VAL A 123 -27.86 -5.52 7.08
CA VAL A 123 -28.44 -4.68 6.01
C VAL A 123 -27.53 -3.50 5.77
N ILE A 124 -27.12 -3.31 4.52
CA ILE A 124 -26.14 -2.32 4.10
C ILE A 124 -26.63 -1.53 2.88
N ASN A 125 -26.07 -0.32 2.76
CA ASN A 125 -26.20 0.56 1.61
C ASN A 125 -24.86 0.61 0.89
N VAL A 126 -24.87 0.42 -0.43
CA VAL A 126 -23.65 0.43 -1.24
C VAL A 126 -23.72 1.53 -2.28
N SER A 127 -22.81 2.50 -2.16
CA SER A 127 -22.63 3.58 -3.13
C SER A 127 -21.41 3.34 -4.01
N GLY A 128 -21.56 3.63 -5.30
CA GLY A 128 -20.46 3.55 -6.26
C GLY A 128 -20.72 4.40 -7.49
N ILE A 129 -19.71 4.54 -8.33
CA ILE A 129 -19.85 5.19 -9.63
C ILE A 129 -20.48 4.18 -10.59
N SER A 130 -21.64 4.53 -11.14
CA SER A 130 -22.35 3.68 -12.11
C SER A 130 -21.55 3.51 -13.41
N LYS A 131 -21.80 2.43 -14.16
CA LYS A 131 -21.16 2.22 -15.46
C LYS A 131 -21.53 3.35 -16.42
N GLY A 132 -20.53 3.99 -17.01
CA GLY A 132 -20.73 5.01 -18.05
C GLY A 132 -21.27 4.37 -19.32
N LYS A 133 -22.23 5.03 -19.97
CA LYS A 133 -22.80 4.60 -21.25
C LYS A 133 -22.57 5.63 -22.38
N GLY A 134 -21.81 6.70 -22.14
CA GLY A 134 -21.61 7.76 -23.13
C GLY A 134 -22.87 8.58 -23.39
N PHE A 135 -22.96 9.22 -24.56
CA PHE A 135 -24.16 9.94 -24.99
C PHE A 135 -25.26 8.94 -25.36
N GLN A 136 -26.44 9.10 -24.77
CA GLN A 136 -27.57 8.19 -24.96
C GLN A 136 -28.81 8.95 -25.42
N GLY A 137 -29.53 8.35 -26.37
CA GLY A 137 -30.83 8.82 -26.82
C GLY A 137 -31.91 8.72 -25.74
N VAL A 138 -33.04 9.37 -25.96
CA VAL A 138 -34.14 9.47 -24.99
C VAL A 138 -34.76 8.13 -24.62
N VAL A 139 -34.83 7.19 -25.58
CA VAL A 139 -35.37 5.84 -25.35
C VAL A 139 -34.56 5.09 -24.29
N LYS A 140 -33.22 5.08 -24.40
CA LYS A 140 -32.37 4.35 -23.45
C LYS A 140 -32.15 5.12 -22.13
N ARG A 141 -32.08 6.46 -22.20
CA ARG A 141 -31.81 7.31 -21.03
C ARG A 141 -33.03 7.44 -20.11
N PHE A 142 -34.21 7.62 -20.70
CA PHE A 142 -35.44 7.97 -19.99
C PHE A 142 -36.61 7.00 -20.23
N LYS A 143 -36.39 5.90 -20.98
CA LYS A 143 -37.42 4.89 -21.27
C LYS A 143 -38.65 5.46 -22.00
N LEU A 144 -38.45 6.47 -22.87
CA LEU A 144 -39.52 6.93 -23.77
C LEU A 144 -39.85 5.83 -24.80
N SER A 145 -41.11 5.71 -25.17
CA SER A 145 -41.62 4.64 -26.05
C SER A 145 -41.14 4.73 -27.50
N GLY A 146 -40.79 5.93 -27.99
CA GLY A 146 -40.54 6.18 -29.41
C GLY A 146 -41.84 6.30 -30.21
N ALA A 147 -41.72 6.32 -31.53
CA ALA A 147 -42.82 6.39 -32.49
C ALA A 147 -43.06 4.99 -33.13
N PRO A 148 -44.22 4.73 -33.76
CA PRO A 148 -44.46 3.48 -34.48
C PRO A 148 -43.45 3.26 -35.60
N ALA A 149 -43.08 2.01 -35.87
CA ALA A 149 -42.09 1.69 -36.90
C ALA A 149 -42.65 1.67 -38.33
N THR A 150 -43.95 1.46 -38.47
CA THR A 150 -44.68 1.37 -39.73
C THR A 150 -45.74 2.47 -39.81
N HIS A 151 -46.72 2.34 -40.72
CA HIS A 151 -47.85 3.27 -40.89
C HIS A 151 -47.43 4.70 -41.24
N GLY A 152 -46.53 4.85 -42.21
CA GLY A 152 -46.16 6.16 -42.78
C GLY A 152 -45.20 6.99 -41.93
N ASN A 153 -44.69 6.46 -40.82
CA ASN A 153 -43.64 7.14 -40.06
C ASN A 153 -42.34 7.24 -40.88
N LYS A 154 -41.78 8.44 -40.99
CA LYS A 154 -40.48 8.69 -41.63
C LYS A 154 -39.47 8.98 -40.52
N ASP A 155 -38.33 8.28 -40.53
CA ASP A 155 -37.05 8.51 -39.79
C ASP A 155 -37.06 8.90 -38.29
N GLN A 156 -38.23 8.96 -37.66
CA GLN A 156 -38.45 9.52 -36.32
C GLN A 156 -38.71 8.46 -35.25
N LEU A 157 -38.48 7.17 -35.57
CA LEU A 157 -38.75 6.02 -34.70
C LEU A 157 -38.32 6.23 -33.24
N ARG A 158 -37.15 6.85 -33.02
CA ARG A 158 -36.54 7.00 -31.68
C ARG A 158 -36.29 8.45 -31.28
N MET A 159 -36.99 9.39 -31.92
CA MET A 159 -36.85 10.81 -31.61
C MET A 159 -37.50 11.19 -30.28
N THR A 160 -37.22 12.41 -29.81
CA THR A 160 -37.72 12.92 -28.51
C THR A 160 -39.21 13.25 -28.51
N GLY A 161 -39.80 13.51 -29.68
CA GLY A 161 -41.15 14.06 -29.79
C GLY A 161 -41.18 15.55 -29.44
N SER A 162 -42.37 16.07 -29.12
CA SER A 162 -42.54 17.47 -28.72
C SER A 162 -41.85 17.79 -27.40
N ILE A 163 -41.18 18.95 -27.33
CA ILE A 163 -40.37 19.40 -26.19
C ILE A 163 -41.01 20.56 -25.41
N GLY A 164 -42.14 21.11 -25.88
CA GLY A 164 -42.78 22.29 -25.29
C GLY A 164 -44.11 22.65 -25.97
N SER A 165 -44.82 23.59 -25.37
CA SER A 165 -46.00 24.25 -25.95
C SER A 165 -45.67 25.70 -26.29
N SER A 166 -46.48 26.33 -27.15
CA SER A 166 -46.23 27.70 -27.64
C SER A 166 -46.34 28.76 -26.53
N GLY A 167 -47.36 28.68 -25.68
CA GLY A 167 -47.66 29.71 -24.67
C GLY A 167 -46.49 30.11 -23.75
N PRO A 168 -45.73 29.15 -23.17
CA PRO A 168 -44.54 29.47 -22.38
C PRO A 168 -43.37 30.06 -23.17
N ALA A 169 -43.35 29.91 -24.50
CA ALA A 169 -42.29 30.36 -25.41
C ALA A 169 -40.85 29.93 -25.04
N HIS A 170 -40.68 28.92 -24.18
CA HIS A 170 -39.39 28.33 -23.83
C HIS A 170 -39.55 26.87 -23.37
N VAL A 171 -38.45 26.13 -23.35
CA VAL A 171 -38.42 24.76 -22.82
C VAL A 171 -38.15 24.80 -21.32
N PHE A 172 -39.04 24.20 -20.53
CA PHE A 172 -38.87 24.11 -19.07
C PHE A 172 -37.57 23.39 -18.68
N LYS A 173 -36.96 23.84 -17.57
CA LYS A 173 -35.78 23.20 -16.98
C LYS A 173 -36.07 21.74 -16.62
N ASN A 174 -35.03 20.90 -16.63
CA ASN A 174 -35.11 19.46 -16.37
C ASN A 174 -36.00 18.67 -17.36
N ARG A 175 -36.34 19.24 -18.53
CA ARG A 175 -36.98 18.48 -19.62
C ARG A 175 -36.10 17.31 -20.03
N ARG A 176 -36.71 16.13 -20.19
CA ARG A 176 -36.04 14.89 -20.54
C ARG A 176 -35.53 14.92 -21.99
N MET A 177 -34.22 15.04 -22.17
CA MET A 177 -33.54 15.16 -23.46
C MET A 177 -32.36 14.19 -23.59
N PRO A 178 -31.88 13.87 -24.80
CA PRO A 178 -30.72 12.99 -24.96
C PRO A 178 -29.48 13.59 -24.27
N GLY A 179 -28.52 12.75 -23.91
CA GLY A 179 -27.32 13.23 -23.23
C GLY A 179 -26.50 12.13 -22.58
N ARG A 180 -25.42 12.52 -21.90
CA ARG A 180 -24.55 11.59 -21.19
C ARG A 180 -25.33 10.83 -20.12
N MET A 181 -25.17 9.50 -20.11
CA MET A 181 -25.80 8.60 -19.15
C MET A 181 -24.76 7.76 -18.42
N GLY A 182 -24.92 7.65 -17.09
CA GLY A 182 -24.03 6.86 -16.23
C GLY A 182 -22.72 7.59 -15.92
N GLY A 183 -21.90 7.00 -15.05
CA GLY A 183 -20.77 7.69 -14.44
C GLY A 183 -21.17 8.55 -13.23
N ASP A 184 -22.45 8.55 -12.86
CA ASP A 184 -22.97 9.21 -11.67
C ASP A 184 -22.82 8.31 -10.45
N LYS A 185 -22.70 8.92 -9.25
CA LYS A 185 -22.76 8.21 -7.98
C LYS A 185 -24.18 7.66 -7.79
N LYS A 186 -24.31 6.35 -7.63
CA LYS A 186 -25.58 5.67 -7.32
C LYS A 186 -25.41 4.88 -6.04
N THR A 187 -26.46 4.90 -5.23
CA THR A 187 -26.57 4.11 -4.00
C THR A 187 -27.67 3.09 -4.19
N ILE A 188 -27.37 1.84 -3.91
CA ILE A 188 -28.38 0.78 -3.79
C ILE A 188 -28.49 0.50 -2.30
N SER A 189 -29.69 0.69 -1.77
CA SER A 189 -29.98 0.50 -0.36
C SER A 189 -30.53 -0.90 -0.07
N ASN A 190 -30.52 -1.27 1.21
CA ASN A 190 -31.15 -2.49 1.73
C ASN A 190 -30.59 -3.79 1.14
N LEU A 191 -29.30 -3.83 0.86
CA LEU A 191 -28.61 -5.06 0.44
C LEU A 191 -28.22 -5.87 1.68
N LYS A 192 -28.24 -7.20 1.58
CA LYS A 192 -27.88 -8.10 2.69
C LYS A 192 -26.49 -8.68 2.49
N ILE A 193 -25.73 -8.84 3.57
CA ILE A 193 -24.48 -9.60 3.56
C ILE A 193 -24.81 -11.09 3.73
N ILE A 194 -24.40 -11.92 2.77
CA ILE A 194 -24.64 -13.37 2.77
C ILE A 194 -23.50 -14.13 3.42
N ASN A 195 -22.27 -13.72 3.14
CA ASN A 195 -21.08 -14.38 3.66
C ASN A 195 -19.96 -13.36 3.87
N ILE A 196 -19.10 -13.64 4.82
CA ILE A 196 -17.96 -12.82 5.22
C ILE A 196 -16.74 -13.73 5.30
N ASP A 197 -15.71 -13.39 4.54
CA ASP A 197 -14.41 -14.07 4.58
C ASP A 197 -13.38 -13.08 5.11
N ALA A 198 -13.17 -13.13 6.43
CA ALA A 198 -12.26 -12.24 7.17
C ALA A 198 -10.79 -12.35 6.74
N PRO A 199 -10.17 -13.55 6.58
CA PRO A 199 -8.75 -13.63 6.25
C PRO A 199 -8.41 -13.02 4.88
N ASN A 200 -9.32 -13.11 3.92
CA ASN A 200 -9.13 -12.54 2.59
C ASN A 200 -9.73 -11.12 2.44
N ASN A 201 -10.34 -10.57 3.50
CA ASN A 201 -11.06 -9.28 3.48
C ASN A 201 -12.14 -9.21 2.39
N LEU A 202 -12.94 -10.27 2.25
CA LEU A 202 -13.99 -10.37 1.23
C LEU A 202 -15.39 -10.29 1.86
N LEU A 203 -16.23 -9.47 1.25
CA LEU A 203 -17.66 -9.38 1.51
C LEU A 203 -18.45 -9.95 0.35
N TYR A 204 -19.42 -10.82 0.65
CA TYR A 204 -20.38 -11.34 -0.30
C TYR A 204 -21.73 -10.67 -0.08
N ILE A 205 -22.06 -9.72 -0.95
CA ILE A 205 -23.26 -8.90 -0.85
C ILE A 205 -24.31 -9.46 -1.80
N LYS A 206 -25.54 -9.67 -1.30
CA LYS A 206 -26.66 -10.15 -2.12
C LYS A 206 -27.00 -9.14 -3.22
N GLY A 207 -27.07 -9.61 -4.46
CA GLY A 207 -27.51 -8.83 -5.62
C GLY A 207 -26.40 -8.04 -6.31
N ALA A 208 -26.82 -7.12 -7.18
CA ALA A 208 -25.93 -6.32 -8.00
C ALA A 208 -25.54 -5.00 -7.31
N VAL A 209 -24.29 -4.60 -7.51
CA VAL A 209 -23.71 -3.38 -6.95
C VAL A 209 -23.33 -2.42 -8.08
N PRO A 210 -23.42 -1.08 -7.92
CA PRO A 210 -23.04 -0.12 -8.96
C PRO A 210 -21.59 -0.29 -9.45
N GLY A 211 -21.38 0.03 -10.73
CA GLY A 211 -20.04 0.17 -11.32
C GLY A 211 -19.46 -1.09 -11.98
N ILE A 212 -18.25 -0.90 -12.53
CA ILE A 212 -17.44 -1.93 -13.20
C ILE A 212 -16.62 -2.75 -12.19
N LYS A 213 -16.08 -3.89 -12.62
CA LYS A 213 -15.04 -4.64 -11.89
C LYS A 213 -13.85 -3.72 -11.62
N GLY A 214 -13.36 -3.74 -10.39
CA GLY A 214 -12.30 -2.86 -9.89
C GLY A 214 -12.73 -1.47 -9.44
N GLY A 215 -14.02 -1.12 -9.56
CA GLY A 215 -14.55 0.16 -9.09
C GLY A 215 -14.55 0.27 -7.56
N LEU A 216 -14.29 1.48 -7.05
CA LEU A 216 -14.42 1.81 -5.63
C LEU A 216 -15.88 1.83 -5.22
N LEU A 217 -16.17 1.19 -4.10
CA LEU A 217 -17.46 1.14 -3.43
C LEU A 217 -17.34 1.72 -2.03
N LEU A 218 -18.35 2.47 -1.64
CA LEU A 218 -18.56 2.93 -0.27
C LEU A 218 -19.68 2.07 0.29
N ILE A 219 -19.40 1.32 1.35
CA ILE A 219 -20.36 0.46 2.01
C ILE A 219 -20.66 1.10 3.36
N THR A 220 -21.94 1.34 3.64
CA THR A 220 -22.41 1.82 4.95
C THR A 220 -23.47 0.89 5.49
N GLY A 221 -23.57 0.78 6.80
CA GLY A 221 -24.58 -0.01 7.49
C GLY A 221 -24.86 0.56 8.87
N ASP A 222 -25.91 0.06 9.50
CA ASP A 222 -26.29 0.49 10.84
C ASP A 222 -25.49 -0.25 11.91
N GLY A 223 -25.35 0.35 13.09
CA GLY A 223 -24.63 -0.21 14.23
C GLY A 223 -23.24 0.37 14.50
N GLU A 224 -22.50 -0.31 15.38
CA GLU A 224 -21.20 0.13 15.90
C GLU A 224 -20.02 -0.32 15.02
N LEU A 225 -19.03 0.56 14.90
CA LEU A 225 -17.84 0.33 14.08
C LEU A 225 -16.76 -0.35 14.93
N LYS A 226 -16.30 -1.52 14.50
CA LYS A 226 -15.21 -2.26 15.16
C LYS A 226 -13.88 -1.87 14.52
N VAL A 227 -12.91 -1.57 15.38
CA VAL A 227 -11.58 -1.11 14.95
C VAL A 227 -10.54 -2.01 15.57
N GLU A 228 -9.61 -2.47 14.73
CA GLU A 228 -8.39 -3.11 15.20
C GLU A 228 -7.38 -2.01 15.52
N LYS A 229 -7.15 -1.82 16.82
CA LYS A 229 -6.08 -0.94 17.30
C LYS A 229 -4.77 -1.61 16.95
N ILE A 230 -3.88 -0.88 16.29
CA ILE A 230 -2.48 -1.31 16.20
C ILE A 230 -1.93 -1.16 17.62
N SER A 231 -1.84 -2.28 18.33
CA SER A 231 -1.28 -2.31 19.69
C SER A 231 0.11 -1.66 19.65
N PRO A 232 0.45 -0.76 20.60
CA PRO A 232 1.76 -0.14 20.67
C PRO A 232 2.91 -1.12 20.90
N GLU A 233 2.69 -2.43 20.96
CA GLU A 233 3.74 -3.45 21.02
C GLU A 233 4.64 -3.46 19.77
N SER A 234 4.14 -3.05 18.60
CA SER A 234 4.99 -2.81 17.42
C SER A 234 5.81 -1.53 17.57
N ASN A 235 5.30 -0.52 18.30
CA ASN A 235 6.01 0.70 18.68
C ASN A 235 6.95 0.50 19.87
N ALA A 236 6.76 -0.51 20.72
CA ALA A 236 7.75 -0.90 21.73
C ALA A 236 8.92 -1.64 21.06
N ARG A 237 8.68 -2.37 19.97
CA ARG A 237 9.73 -2.93 19.12
C ARG A 237 10.37 -1.87 18.21
N GLU A 238 9.65 -0.82 17.81
CA GLU A 238 10.21 0.29 17.03
C GLU A 238 10.84 1.41 17.86
N ASN A 239 10.39 1.72 19.07
CA ASN A 239 11.06 2.62 20.01
C ASN A 239 12.19 1.90 20.76
N LYS A 240 12.12 0.58 20.97
CA LYS A 240 13.35 -0.20 21.24
C LYS A 240 14.26 -0.24 20.02
N LYS A 241 13.80 -0.13 18.77
CA LYS A 241 14.69 -0.04 17.59
C LYS A 241 15.20 1.37 17.29
N ALA A 242 14.47 2.43 17.62
CA ALA A 242 14.86 3.83 17.45
C ALA A 242 15.73 4.32 18.61
N GLY A 243 15.41 3.90 19.84
CA GLY A 243 16.33 3.96 20.98
C GLY A 243 17.56 3.08 20.75
N ASN A 244 17.39 1.87 20.20
CA ASN A 244 18.53 1.07 19.71
C ASN A 244 19.15 1.58 18.40
N GLN A 245 18.61 2.57 17.69
CA GLN A 245 19.24 3.11 16.48
C GLN A 245 20.04 4.36 16.83
N ALA A 246 19.56 5.21 17.73
CA ALA A 246 20.39 6.26 18.31
C ALA A 246 21.55 5.66 19.14
N SER A 247 21.31 4.58 19.89
CA SER A 247 22.40 3.85 20.57
C SER A 247 23.19 2.93 19.63
N LYS A 248 22.65 2.44 18.50
CA LYS A 248 23.46 1.74 17.45
C LYS A 248 24.22 2.69 16.54
N ASP A 249 23.85 3.95 16.42
CA ASP A 249 24.60 4.94 15.64
C ASP A 249 25.72 5.56 16.50
N LEU A 250 25.51 5.68 17.82
CA LEU A 250 26.58 5.88 18.81
C LEU A 250 27.47 4.62 18.96
N ALA A 251 26.89 3.41 18.93
CA ALA A 251 27.66 2.16 18.97
C ALA A 251 28.30 1.81 17.63
N LYS A 252 27.85 2.28 16.46
CA LYS A 252 28.56 2.12 15.17
C LYS A 252 29.84 2.94 15.13
N ASN A 253 29.90 4.05 15.86
CA ASN A 253 31.14 4.78 16.11
C ASN A 253 32.06 4.05 17.11
N GLN A 254 31.55 3.05 17.86
CA GLN A 254 32.35 2.18 18.73
C GLN A 254 32.67 0.81 18.10
N VAL A 255 31.84 0.26 17.20
CA VAL A 255 32.06 -1.03 16.52
C VAL A 255 33.25 -0.99 15.55
N GLY A 256 33.72 0.21 15.16
CA GLY A 256 35.01 0.37 14.49
C GLY A 256 36.20 -0.06 15.36
N LYS A 257 36.10 -0.04 16.70
CA LYS A 257 37.18 -0.44 17.61
C LYS A 257 37.26 -1.95 17.88
N ASP A 258 36.18 -2.71 17.65
CA ASP A 258 36.08 -4.11 18.11
C ASP A 258 36.32 -5.18 17.03
N ARG A 259 36.37 -4.82 15.73
CA ARG A 259 36.61 -5.78 14.65
C ARG A 259 38.03 -6.37 14.63
N PHE A 260 38.97 -5.68 15.28
CA PHE A 260 40.40 -6.00 15.30
C PHE A 260 40.89 -6.32 16.72
N ALA A 261 39.99 -6.74 17.62
CA ALA A 261 40.25 -6.85 19.06
C ALA A 261 41.52 -7.65 19.42
N ASN A 262 41.88 -8.66 18.61
CA ASN A 262 43.04 -9.55 18.84
C ASN A 262 44.38 -9.05 18.27
N LEU A 263 44.45 -7.82 17.72
CA LEU A 263 45.67 -7.26 17.13
C LEU A 263 46.43 -6.33 18.09
N ALA A 264 47.75 -6.22 17.88
CA ALA A 264 48.61 -5.26 18.59
C ALA A 264 48.11 -3.81 18.38
N GLN A 265 48.24 -2.96 19.41
CA GLN A 265 47.69 -1.59 19.41
C GLN A 265 48.23 -0.74 18.25
N GLU A 266 49.51 -0.87 17.89
CA GLU A 266 50.12 -0.14 16.77
C GLU A 266 49.50 -0.48 15.41
N ILE A 267 49.07 -1.74 15.22
CA ILE A 267 48.47 -2.21 13.97
C ILE A 267 47.00 -1.79 13.91
N LYS A 268 46.30 -1.79 15.05
CA LYS A 268 44.94 -1.25 15.17
C LYS A 268 44.90 0.21 14.72
N ASP A 269 45.89 1.02 15.11
CA ASP A 269 45.93 2.44 14.74
C ASP A 269 46.16 2.65 13.24
N LYS A 270 46.99 1.81 12.60
CA LYS A 270 47.19 1.84 11.14
C LYS A 270 45.95 1.41 10.37
N ILE A 271 45.32 0.29 10.74
CA ILE A 271 44.12 -0.22 10.05
C ILE A 271 42.89 0.63 10.33
N SER A 272 42.83 1.29 11.50
CA SER A 272 41.74 2.18 11.86
C SER A 272 41.71 3.48 11.04
N GLN A 273 42.66 3.69 10.12
CA GLN A 273 42.60 4.81 9.20
C GLN A 273 41.33 4.75 8.33
N PRO A 274 40.57 5.86 8.20
CA PRO A 274 39.31 5.88 7.45
C PRO A 274 39.46 5.46 5.98
N ARG A 275 40.64 5.67 5.40
CA ARG A 275 40.95 5.30 4.01
C ARG A 275 41.00 3.78 3.82
N ILE A 276 41.69 3.07 4.72
CA ILE A 276 41.83 1.61 4.68
C ILE A 276 40.48 0.93 4.99
N ILE A 277 39.76 1.39 6.01
CA ILE A 277 38.42 0.84 6.32
C ILE A 277 37.48 0.97 5.11
N LYS A 278 37.56 2.09 4.39
CA LYS A 278 36.75 2.32 3.19
C LYS A 278 37.16 1.40 2.04
N SER A 279 38.46 1.17 1.82
CA SER A 279 38.92 0.25 0.77
C SER A 279 38.55 -1.20 1.09
N ILE A 280 38.69 -1.63 2.35
CA ILE A 280 38.26 -2.95 2.82
C ILE A 280 36.77 -3.13 2.58
N ASN A 281 35.92 -2.21 3.05
CA ASN A 281 34.46 -2.34 2.86
C ASN A 281 34.06 -2.41 1.37
N ILE A 282 34.73 -1.66 0.48
CA ILE A 282 34.48 -1.72 -0.97
C ILE A 282 34.84 -3.11 -1.53
N LEU A 283 35.96 -3.69 -1.09
CA LEU A 283 36.40 -5.01 -1.54
C LEU A 283 35.53 -6.15 -0.96
N GLU A 284 35.06 -6.01 0.27
CA GLU A 284 34.11 -6.93 0.91
C GLU A 284 32.76 -6.93 0.16
N GLU A 285 32.26 -5.75 -0.22
CA GLU A 285 31.03 -5.64 -1.00
C GLU A 285 31.19 -6.20 -2.43
N LYS A 286 32.35 -5.97 -3.08
CA LYS A 286 32.64 -6.45 -4.44
C LYS A 286 32.71 -7.98 -4.50
N ASN A 287 33.32 -8.61 -3.50
CA ASN A 287 33.62 -10.06 -3.51
C ASN A 287 32.75 -10.88 -2.54
N ASN A 288 31.86 -10.22 -1.78
CA ASN A 288 30.96 -10.82 -0.80
C ASN A 288 31.68 -11.72 0.21
N LEU A 289 32.79 -11.23 0.78
CA LEU A 289 33.67 -11.94 1.70
C LEU A 289 34.01 -11.11 2.92
N ASP A 290 34.29 -11.78 4.04
CA ASP A 290 34.82 -11.19 5.27
C ASP A 290 36.36 -11.09 5.16
N LEU A 291 36.83 -10.05 4.47
CA LEU A 291 38.25 -9.80 4.26
C LEU A 291 38.94 -9.40 5.57
N VAL A 292 38.23 -8.81 6.52
CA VAL A 292 38.75 -8.44 7.84
C VAL A 292 39.30 -9.66 8.59
N SER A 293 38.56 -10.76 8.61
CA SER A 293 39.00 -12.01 9.26
C SER A 293 40.29 -12.56 8.66
N MET A 294 40.42 -12.48 7.33
CA MET A 294 41.57 -12.97 6.59
C MET A 294 42.80 -12.08 6.79
N ILE A 295 42.61 -10.75 6.72
CA ILE A 295 43.67 -9.77 6.98
C ILE A 295 44.22 -9.95 8.41
N ALA A 296 43.35 -10.20 9.39
CA ALA A 296 43.77 -10.45 10.77
C ALA A 296 44.66 -11.71 10.89
N LYS A 297 44.34 -12.80 10.19
CA LYS A 297 45.15 -14.03 10.19
C LYS A 297 46.53 -13.83 9.56
N VAL A 298 46.59 -13.08 8.46
CA VAL A 298 47.86 -12.75 7.78
C VAL A 298 48.75 -11.91 8.67
N ILE A 299 48.17 -10.94 9.38
CA ILE A 299 48.91 -10.07 10.30
C ILE A 299 49.39 -10.83 11.55
N ASN A 300 48.59 -11.78 12.06
CA ASN A 300 48.98 -12.64 13.17
C ASN A 300 50.01 -13.72 12.78
N LYS A 301 50.52 -13.70 11.53
CA LYS A 301 51.44 -14.70 10.95
C LYS A 301 50.87 -16.13 10.97
N GLU A 302 49.55 -16.29 11.04
CA GLU A 302 48.88 -17.59 10.89
C GLU A 302 48.90 -18.04 9.42
N ILE A 303 49.04 -17.09 8.48
CA ILE A 303 49.15 -17.33 7.05
C ILE A 303 50.33 -16.51 6.53
N GLU A 304 51.28 -17.14 5.82
CA GLU A 304 52.32 -16.40 5.12
C GLU A 304 51.75 -15.60 3.95
N TYR A 305 52.24 -14.37 3.74
CA TYR A 305 51.79 -13.51 2.65
C TYR A 305 52.00 -14.12 1.26
N SER A 306 53.05 -14.94 1.09
CA SER A 306 53.34 -15.71 -0.12
C SER A 306 52.25 -16.74 -0.46
N GLN A 307 51.54 -17.24 0.56
CA GLN A 307 50.52 -18.28 0.46
C GLN A 307 49.10 -17.73 0.38
N LEU A 308 48.93 -16.40 0.38
CA LEU A 308 47.62 -15.73 0.37
C LEU A 308 46.73 -16.17 -0.81
N LYS A 309 47.32 -16.26 -2.01
CA LYS A 309 46.62 -16.73 -3.21
C LYS A 309 46.13 -18.17 -3.04
N ASN A 310 46.96 -19.07 -2.51
CA ASN A 310 46.61 -20.47 -2.30
C ASN A 310 45.50 -20.61 -1.24
N HIS A 311 45.57 -19.83 -0.16
CA HIS A 311 44.54 -19.81 0.87
C HIS A 311 43.19 -19.30 0.34
N LEU A 312 43.17 -18.32 -0.58
CA LEU A 312 41.94 -17.87 -1.24
C LEU A 312 41.31 -18.97 -2.11
N MET A 313 42.14 -19.78 -2.77
CA MET A 313 41.68 -20.91 -3.57
C MET A 313 41.10 -22.02 -2.68
N GLU A 314 41.81 -22.41 -1.62
CA GLU A 314 41.45 -23.57 -0.79
C GLU A 314 40.27 -23.31 0.15
N PHE A 315 40.24 -22.16 0.85
CA PHE A 315 39.21 -21.90 1.85
C PHE A 315 37.95 -21.24 1.29
N TYR A 316 38.08 -20.51 0.18
CA TYR A 316 36.99 -19.73 -0.40
C TYR A 316 36.60 -20.18 -1.82
N ASN A 317 37.18 -21.26 -2.34
CA ASN A 317 36.85 -21.87 -3.63
C ASN A 317 36.85 -20.87 -4.80
N PHE A 318 37.82 -19.97 -4.84
CA PHE A 318 37.98 -19.03 -5.97
C PHE A 318 38.52 -19.71 -7.23
N ASP A 319 38.23 -19.11 -8.39
CA ASP A 319 38.94 -19.40 -9.64
C ASP A 319 40.33 -18.76 -9.61
N GLU A 320 41.34 -19.38 -10.24
CA GLU A 320 42.74 -18.91 -10.16
C GLU A 320 42.93 -17.46 -10.63
N ALA A 321 42.18 -17.06 -11.68
CA ALA A 321 42.19 -15.70 -12.20
C ALA A 321 41.62 -14.68 -11.20
N LYS A 322 40.52 -15.01 -10.52
CA LYS A 322 39.86 -14.13 -9.54
C LYS A 322 40.67 -14.01 -8.25
N ALA A 323 41.25 -15.12 -7.79
CA ALA A 323 42.16 -15.11 -6.65
C ALA A 323 43.40 -14.23 -6.92
N GLY A 324 43.94 -14.29 -8.15
CA GLY A 324 45.06 -13.44 -8.57
C GLY A 324 44.70 -11.95 -8.62
N GLU A 325 43.51 -11.59 -9.10
CA GLU A 325 43.03 -10.20 -9.13
C GLU A 325 42.83 -9.65 -7.71
N LEU A 326 42.19 -10.42 -6.83
CA LEU A 326 41.92 -10.03 -5.45
C LEU A 326 43.21 -9.90 -4.63
N ASP A 327 44.16 -10.84 -4.80
CA ASP A 327 45.50 -10.74 -4.20
C ASP A 327 46.14 -9.40 -4.59
N LYS A 328 46.22 -9.09 -5.89
CA LYS A 328 46.79 -7.82 -6.38
C LYS A 328 46.10 -6.58 -5.80
N GLU A 329 44.76 -6.56 -5.74
CA GLU A 329 44.00 -5.44 -5.17
C GLU A 329 44.27 -5.27 -3.66
N LEU A 330 44.41 -6.37 -2.91
CA LEU A 330 44.76 -6.34 -1.49
C LEU A 330 46.19 -5.83 -1.27
N LYS A 331 47.14 -6.25 -2.12
CA LYS A 331 48.52 -5.72 -2.09
C LYS A 331 48.51 -4.21 -2.26
N GLU A 332 47.87 -3.72 -3.32
CA GLU A 332 47.87 -2.29 -3.68
C GLU A 332 47.12 -1.39 -2.70
N LYS A 333 45.97 -1.82 -2.16
CA LYS A 333 45.06 -0.93 -1.41
C LYS A 333 45.09 -1.11 0.10
N VAL A 334 45.66 -2.20 0.59
CA VAL A 334 45.62 -2.56 2.02
C VAL A 334 47.03 -2.84 2.54
N PHE A 335 47.79 -3.71 1.89
CA PHE A 335 49.06 -4.19 2.44
C PHE A 335 50.27 -3.28 2.16
N ILE A 336 50.22 -2.35 1.20
CA ILE A 336 51.30 -1.34 1.02
C ILE A 336 51.54 -0.52 2.30
N GLU A 337 50.49 -0.13 3.02
CA GLU A 337 50.65 0.71 4.23
C GLU A 337 51.00 -0.10 5.49
N VAL A 338 50.88 -1.44 5.42
CA VAL A 338 51.14 -2.38 6.52
C VAL A 338 52.38 -3.24 6.23
N SER A 339 53.07 -3.01 5.12
CA SER A 339 54.12 -3.88 4.56
C SER A 339 55.28 -4.14 5.50
N ASP A 340 55.65 -3.16 6.33
CA ASP A 340 56.79 -3.26 7.27
C ASP A 340 56.60 -4.37 8.32
N TYR A 341 55.35 -4.81 8.55
CA TYR A 341 55.00 -5.87 9.50
C TYR A 341 54.75 -7.24 8.84
N LEU A 342 54.63 -7.26 7.51
CA LEU A 342 54.31 -8.46 6.72
C LEU A 342 55.55 -9.10 6.06
N GLN A 343 56.69 -8.39 6.08
CA GLN A 343 58.01 -8.91 5.69
C GLN A 343 58.68 -9.66 6.84
#